data_AF-A0A0D0ECM2-F1
#
_entry.id   AF-A0A0D0ECM2-F1
#
_cell.length_a   1.000
_cell.length_b   1.000
_cell.length_c   1.000
_cell.angle_alpha   90.00
_cell.angle_beta   90.00
_cell.angle_gamma   90.00
#
_symmetry.space_group_name_H-M   'P 1'
#
loop_
_entity.id
_entity.type
_entity.pdbx_description
1 polymer ?
#
loop_
_entity_poly.entity_id
_entity_poly.type
_entity_poly.pdbx_seq_one_letter_code
_entity_poly.pdbx_strand_id
1 'polypeptide(L)'
;YREVSRTHKIVTTFSLVHQHAVKHCPSLVHLFGAPNGLCSSITKSKHIHAVKKPYQHTNKFRALGQMWVINQCLDKIAAAHANFSNHGMLKGSVLLETLGLIGMVSHSFDVSPH
;
A
#
# COMPACT_ATOMS: atom_id res chain seq x y z
N TYR A 1 18.46 17.26 5.20
CA TYR A 1 18.42 18.74 5.21
C TYR A 1 17.00 19.19 4.89
N ARG A 2 16.22 19.65 5.87
CA ARG A 2 14.95 20.38 5.68
C ARG A 2 14.85 21.42 6.79
N GLU A 3 14.55 22.64 6.37
CA GLU A 3 14.68 23.87 7.14
C GLU A 3 13.74 23.95 8.35
N VAL A 4 14.28 24.49 9.43
CA VAL A 4 13.58 24.82 10.67
C VAL A 4 12.82 26.13 10.48
N SER A 5 11.50 26.09 10.53
CA SER A 5 10.65 27.27 10.48
C SER A 5 10.73 28.02 11.82
N ARG A 6 11.38 29.18 11.83
CA ARG A 6 11.44 30.10 12.97
C ARG A 6 10.02 30.56 13.36
N THR A 7 9.72 30.48 14.65
CA THR A 7 8.51 30.96 15.34
C THR A 7 8.36 32.47 15.24
N HIS A 8 7.31 33.00 14.59
CA HIS A 8 6.77 34.32 14.92
C HIS A 8 5.25 34.38 14.60
N LYS A 9 4.48 34.70 15.64
CA LYS A 9 3.04 35.02 15.67
C LYS A 9 2.08 33.83 15.57
N ILE A 10 1.63 33.41 16.75
CA ILE A 10 0.44 32.60 16.97
C ILE A 10 -0.76 33.38 16.40
N VAL A 11 -1.23 32.99 15.23
CA VAL A 11 -2.52 33.41 14.68
C VAL A 11 -3.50 32.29 14.97
N THR A 12 -4.39 32.51 15.95
CA THR A 12 -5.42 31.57 16.43
C THR A 12 -6.61 31.40 15.48
N THR A 13 -6.53 31.91 14.25
CA THR A 13 -7.65 31.96 13.29
C THR A 13 -7.43 31.18 12.00
N PHE A 14 -6.42 30.31 11.94
CA PHE A 14 -6.39 29.27 10.90
C PHE A 14 -6.74 27.93 11.52
N SER A 15 -7.94 27.44 11.21
CA SER A 15 -8.31 26.03 11.36
C SER A 15 -7.46 25.19 10.38
N LEU A 16 -6.18 25.08 10.70
CA LEU A 16 -5.26 24.16 10.07
C LEU A 16 -5.83 22.76 10.28
N VAL A 17 -5.88 21.97 9.21
CA VAL A 17 -6.23 20.53 9.24
C VAL A 17 -5.45 19.78 10.34
N HIS A 18 -4.25 20.28 10.69
CA HIS A 18 -3.44 19.80 11.79
C HIS A 18 -4.07 19.95 13.20
N GLN A 19 -4.77 21.05 13.49
CA GLN A 19 -5.36 21.26 14.83
C GLN A 19 -6.54 20.32 15.10
N HIS A 20 -7.32 19.96 14.05
CA HIS A 20 -8.40 18.99 14.17
C HIS A 20 -7.87 17.56 14.38
N ALA A 21 -6.78 17.20 13.70
CA ALA A 21 -6.17 15.87 13.81
C ALA A 21 -5.59 15.59 15.21
N VAL A 22 -5.05 16.62 15.89
CA VAL A 22 -4.48 16.49 17.24
C VAL A 22 -5.55 16.16 18.29
N LYS A 23 -6.78 16.67 18.15
CA LYS A 23 -7.88 16.36 19.08
C LYS A 23 -8.34 14.90 19.02
N HIS A 24 -8.26 14.26 17.86
CA HIS A 24 -8.68 12.87 17.65
C HIS A 24 -7.55 11.85 17.76
N CYS A 25 -6.29 12.31 17.79
CA CYS A 25 -5.13 11.45 17.98
C CYS A 25 -5.20 10.57 19.25
N PRO A 26 -5.61 11.07 20.44
CA PRO A 26 -5.66 10.25 21.65
C PRO A 26 -6.57 9.02 21.51
N SER A 27 -7.74 9.19 20.88
CA SER A 27 -8.68 8.10 20.61
C SER A 27 -8.10 7.05 19.66
N LEU A 28 -7.34 7.49 18.65
CA LEU A 28 -6.69 6.61 17.69
C LEU A 28 -5.48 5.87 18.28
N VAL A 29 -4.77 6.47 19.24
CA VAL A 29 -3.71 5.79 20.01
C VAL A 29 -4.29 4.69 20.88
N HIS A 30 -5.43 4.92 21.53
CA HIS A 30 -6.09 3.90 22.34
C HIS A 30 -6.62 2.73 21.50
N LEU A 31 -7.21 3.02 20.33
CA LEU A 31 -7.85 1.99 19.49
C LEU A 31 -6.86 1.19 18.63
N PHE A 32 -5.70 1.76 18.30
CA PHE A 32 -4.73 1.15 17.36
C PHE A 32 -3.29 1.08 17.89
N GLY A 33 -3.05 1.47 19.14
CA GLY A 33 -1.78 1.28 19.85
C GLY A 33 -0.59 2.05 19.29
N ALA A 34 -0.81 3.06 18.44
CA ALA A 34 0.28 3.69 17.71
C ALA A 34 0.22 5.23 17.76
N PRO A 35 1.28 5.89 18.26
CA PRO A 35 1.31 7.34 18.40
C PRO A 35 1.27 8.01 17.02
N ASN A 36 0.33 8.94 16.89
CA ASN A 36 0.17 9.98 15.87
C ASN A 36 0.87 9.71 14.53
N GLY A 37 0.17 8.99 13.65
CA GLY A 37 0.57 8.84 12.25
C GLY A 37 0.43 7.42 11.74
N LEU A 38 0.69 6.40 12.57
CA LEU A 38 0.62 5.00 12.14
C LEU A 38 -0.82 4.52 11.92
N CYS A 39 -1.75 4.83 12.83
CA CYS A 39 -3.16 4.51 12.63
C CYS A 39 -3.74 5.20 11.38
N SER A 40 -3.44 6.49 11.23
CA SER A 40 -3.81 7.27 10.06
C SER A 40 -3.14 6.76 8.78
N SER A 41 -1.90 6.26 8.85
CA SER A 41 -1.19 5.70 7.69
C SER A 41 -1.70 4.30 7.32
N ILE A 42 -2.07 3.46 8.28
CA ILE A 42 -2.67 2.15 8.06
C ILE A 42 -4.03 2.30 7.36
N THR A 43 -4.90 3.14 7.90
CA THR A 43 -6.22 3.43 7.30
C THR A 43 -6.08 4.13 5.94
N LYS A 44 -5.15 5.08 5.82
CA LYS A 44 -4.82 5.72 4.54
C LYS A 44 -4.26 4.73 3.50
N SER A 45 -3.43 3.77 3.91
CA SER A 45 -2.87 2.75 3.03
C SER A 45 -3.95 1.81 2.50
N LYS A 46 -4.83 1.34 3.38
CA LYS A 46 -6.01 0.53 3.00
C LYS A 46 -6.94 1.32 2.08
N HIS A 47 -7.21 2.59 2.39
CA HIS A 47 -8.00 3.47 1.52
C HIS A 47 -7.33 3.72 0.16
N ILE A 48 -6.00 3.80 0.09
CA ILE A 48 -5.29 3.92 -1.19
C ILE A 48 -5.58 2.70 -2.09
N HIS A 49 -5.52 1.49 -1.53
CA HIS A 49 -5.73 0.26 -2.29
C HIS A 49 -7.20 -0.02 -2.61
N ALA A 50 -8.11 0.16 -1.66
CA ALA A 50 -9.52 -0.14 -1.86
C ALA A 50 -10.29 0.97 -2.58
N VAL A 51 -9.79 2.21 -2.57
CA VAL A 51 -10.50 3.38 -3.07
C VAL A 51 -9.69 4.15 -4.11
N LYS A 52 -8.51 4.70 -3.75
CA LYS A 52 -7.82 5.63 -4.66
C LYS A 52 -7.34 4.96 -5.96
N LYS A 53 -6.67 3.81 -5.86
CA LYS A 53 -6.18 3.06 -7.03
C LYS A 53 -7.34 2.58 -7.92
N PRO A 54 -8.38 1.89 -7.41
CA PRO A 54 -9.55 1.51 -8.21
C PRO A 54 -10.23 2.70 -8.86
N TYR A 55 -10.41 3.80 -8.13
CA TYR A 55 -11.04 5.01 -8.65
C TYR A 55 -10.29 5.53 -9.90
N GLN A 56 -8.96 5.51 -9.92
CA GLN A 56 -8.17 5.94 -11.09
C GLN A 56 -8.47 5.11 -12.35
N HIS A 57 -8.87 3.85 -12.19
CA HIS A 57 -9.19 2.93 -13.29
C HIS A 57 -10.68 2.90 -13.68
N THR A 58 -11.54 3.68 -13.02
CA THR A 58 -12.97 3.78 -13.36
C THR A 58 -13.23 4.83 -14.44
N ASN A 59 -14.32 4.65 -15.19
CA ASN A 59 -14.81 5.67 -16.13
C ASN A 59 -15.59 6.82 -15.44
N LYS A 60 -15.56 6.89 -14.11
CA LYS A 60 -16.23 7.88 -13.23
C LYS A 60 -17.76 7.83 -13.21
N PHE A 61 -18.41 7.12 -14.15
CA PHE A 61 -19.84 6.88 -14.12
C PHE A 61 -20.17 5.72 -13.17
N ARG A 62 -20.98 5.97 -12.13
CA ARG A 62 -21.31 4.96 -11.09
C ARG A 62 -20.06 4.28 -10.52
N ALA A 63 -19.01 5.07 -10.28
CA ALA A 63 -17.67 4.59 -9.94
C ALA A 63 -17.63 3.64 -8.72
N LEU A 64 -18.50 3.84 -7.73
CA LEU A 64 -18.54 2.99 -6.52
C LEU A 64 -18.80 1.51 -6.85
N GLY A 65 -19.75 1.24 -7.76
CA GLY A 65 -20.06 -0.13 -8.19
C GLY A 65 -18.91 -0.75 -8.98
N GLN A 66 -18.25 0.04 -9.84
CA GLN A 66 -17.07 -0.41 -10.57
C GLN A 66 -15.90 -0.71 -9.64
N MET A 67 -15.65 0.15 -8.65
CA MET A 67 -14.61 -0.06 -7.65
C MET A 67 -14.85 -1.32 -6.83
N TRP A 68 -16.11 -1.62 -6.51
CA TRP A 68 -16.47 -2.88 -5.85
C TRP A 68 -16.13 -4.10 -6.70
N VAL A 69 -16.49 -4.11 -7.98
CA VAL A 69 -16.14 -5.19 -8.92
C VAL A 69 -14.63 -5.33 -9.08
N ILE A 70 -13.90 -4.22 -9.20
CA ILE A 70 -12.44 -4.21 -9.31
C ILE A 70 -11.80 -4.82 -8.06
N ASN A 71 -12.22 -4.39 -6.86
CA ASN A 71 -11.69 -4.92 -5.61
C ASN A 71 -11.96 -6.42 -5.49
N GLN A 72 -13.18 -6.87 -5.84
CA GLN A 72 -13.51 -8.30 -5.83
C GLN A 72 -12.64 -9.10 -6.82
N CYS A 73 -12.35 -8.54 -8.00
CA CYS A 73 -11.47 -9.18 -8.98
C CYS A 73 -10.04 -9.31 -8.43
N LEU A 74 -9.50 -8.24 -7.83
CA LEU A 74 -8.17 -8.25 -7.21
C LEU A 74 -8.07 -9.29 -6.09
N ASP A 75 -9.10 -9.41 -5.24
CA ASP A 75 -9.13 -10.41 -4.18
C ASP A 75 -9.12 -11.84 -4.75
N LYS A 76 -9.89 -12.09 -5.82
CA LYS A 76 -9.90 -13.39 -6.51
C LYS A 76 -8.55 -13.71 -7.15
N ILE A 77 -7.90 -12.74 -7.79
CA ILE A 77 -6.57 -12.91 -8.38
C ILE A 77 -5.55 -13.22 -7.29
N ALA A 78 -5.59 -12.51 -6.17
CA ALA A 78 -4.70 -12.75 -5.04
C ALA A 78 -4.89 -14.16 -4.45
N ALA A 79 -6.14 -14.59 -4.27
CA ALA A 79 -6.46 -15.94 -3.81
C ALA A 79 -6.00 -17.02 -4.80
N ALA A 80 -6.25 -16.82 -6.10
CA ALA A 80 -5.81 -17.75 -7.14
C ALA A 80 -4.28 -17.83 -7.19
N HIS A 81 -3.58 -16.69 -7.09
CA HIS A 81 -2.13 -16.65 -7.04
C HIS A 81 -1.59 -17.42 -5.83
N ALA A 82 -2.15 -17.20 -4.63
CA ALA A 82 -1.77 -17.96 -3.44
C ALA A 82 -1.98 -19.47 -3.63
N ASN A 83 -3.11 -19.88 -4.22
CA ASN A 83 -3.39 -21.26 -4.53
C ASN A 83 -2.34 -21.86 -5.50
N PHE A 84 -2.08 -21.20 -6.62
CA PHE A 84 -1.11 -21.66 -7.60
C PHE A 84 0.33 -21.67 -7.06
N SER A 85 0.70 -20.71 -6.21
CA SER A 85 1.99 -20.72 -5.50
C SER A 85 2.11 -21.93 -4.59
N ASN A 86 1.07 -22.24 -3.80
CA ASN A 86 1.07 -23.38 -2.86
C ASN A 86 1.16 -24.72 -3.58
N HIS A 87 0.57 -24.83 -4.78
CA HIS A 87 0.68 -26.02 -5.63
C HIS A 87 2.00 -26.08 -6.43
N GLY A 88 2.91 -25.12 -6.25
CA GLY A 88 4.18 -25.07 -6.98
C GLY A 88 4.04 -24.73 -8.47
N MET A 89 2.85 -24.37 -8.93
CA MET A 89 2.54 -24.11 -10.35
C MET A 89 3.13 -22.79 -10.87
N LEU A 90 3.60 -21.92 -9.97
CA LEU A 90 4.26 -20.66 -10.29
C LEU A 90 5.80 -20.73 -10.16
N LYS A 91 6.36 -21.88 -9.79
CA LYS A 91 7.82 -22.12 -9.84
C LYS A 91 8.21 -22.61 -11.23
N GLY A 92 9.22 -22.01 -11.84
CA GLY A 92 9.65 -22.34 -13.20
C GLY A 92 8.88 -21.58 -14.28
N SER A 93 8.67 -20.27 -14.09
CA SER A 93 8.12 -19.44 -15.17
C SER A 93 8.97 -19.62 -16.43
N VAL A 94 8.32 -19.92 -17.56
CA VAL A 94 8.96 -19.96 -18.88
C VAL A 94 9.77 -18.67 -19.13
N LEU A 95 9.38 -17.53 -18.53
CA LEU A 95 10.18 -16.29 -18.58
C LEU A 95 11.50 -16.39 -17.82
N LEU A 96 11.53 -17.03 -16.65
CA LEU A 96 12.75 -17.23 -15.88
C LEU A 96 13.69 -18.20 -16.58
N GLU A 97 13.13 -19.27 -17.17
CA GLU A 97 13.90 -20.25 -17.96
C GLU A 97 14.41 -19.64 -19.27
N THR A 98 13.58 -18.86 -19.99
CA THR A 98 14.02 -18.15 -21.19
C THR A 98 15.02 -17.04 -20.89
N LEU A 99 14.91 -16.31 -19.78
CA LEU A 99 15.94 -15.36 -19.33
C LEU A 99 17.26 -16.04 -18.95
N GLY A 100 17.18 -17.24 -18.36
CA GLY A 100 18.35 -18.09 -18.11
C GLY A 100 19.00 -18.60 -19.41
N LEU A 101 18.19 -19.02 -20.38
CA LEU A 101 18.64 -19.48 -21.71
C LEU A 101 19.20 -18.34 -22.57
N ILE A 102 18.69 -17.11 -22.41
CA ILE A 102 19.17 -15.89 -23.10
C ILE A 102 20.43 -15.32 -22.40
N GLY A 103 20.87 -15.92 -21.27
CA GLY A 103 22.14 -15.57 -20.61
C GLY A 103 22.10 -14.25 -19.83
N MET A 104 20.92 -13.78 -19.42
CA MET A 104 20.78 -12.49 -18.70
C MET A 104 20.80 -12.59 -17.17
N VAL A 105 21.31 -13.68 -16.60
CA VAL A 105 21.56 -13.75 -15.14
C VAL A 105 23.03 -14.01 -14.89
N SER A 106 23.77 -12.90 -14.77
CA SER A 106 25.03 -12.88 -14.03
C SER A 106 24.76 -13.31 -12.59
N HIS A 107 25.33 -14.45 -12.23
CA HIS A 107 25.94 -14.77 -10.93
C HIS A 107 25.38 -14.04 -9.69
N SER A 108 24.79 -14.82 -8.77
CA SER A 108 25.12 -14.86 -7.33
C SER A 108 23.88 -15.17 -6.49
N PHE A 109 23.62 -16.43 -6.19
CA PHE A 109 23.11 -16.83 -4.87
C PHE A 109 23.71 -18.20 -4.55
N ASP A 110 24.98 -18.15 -4.16
CA ASP A 110 25.63 -19.22 -3.44
C ASP A 110 25.14 -19.15 -1.98
N VAL A 111 24.38 -20.17 -1.56
CA VAL A 111 24.08 -20.42 -0.14
C VAL A 111 24.13 -21.92 0.09
N SER A 112 25.33 -22.43 0.40
CA SER A 112 25.50 -23.48 1.40
C SER A 112 26.97 -23.53 1.84
N PRO A 113 27.23 -23.71 3.14
CA PRO A 113 28.02 -24.88 3.48
C PRO A 113 27.47 -25.64 4.69
N HIS A 114 27.45 -26.96 4.55
CA HIS A 114 27.68 -27.89 5.65
C HIS A 114 29.19 -28.07 5.83
#